data_AF-A0A2T3J0T2-F1
#
_entry.id   AF-A0A2T3J0T2-F1
#
_cell.length_a   1.000
_cell.length_b   1.000
_cell.length_c   1.000
_cell.angle_alpha   90.00
_cell.angle_beta   90.00
_cell.angle_gamma   90.00
#
_symmetry.space_group_name_H-M   'P 1'
#
loop_
_entity.id
_entity.type
_entity.pdbx_description
1 polymer ?
#
loop_
_entity_poly.entity_id
_entity_poly.type
_entity_poly.pdbx_seq_one_letter_code
_entity_poly.pdbx_strand_id
1 'polypeptide(L)'
;MAITIRDIDQHYYMIEELKSLTESNVTTKALIKGGYMAVELGKQLEQEKDNRIKAEQALSDLQHKIQHYLASHQALVDIADSHAKSTLKK
;
A
#
# COMPACT_ATOMS: atom_id res chain seq x y z
N MET A 1 9.05 -30.02 -30.18
CA MET A 1 8.28 -28.77 -30.19
C MET A 1 9.23 -27.64 -29.83
N ALA A 2 9.90 -27.07 -30.84
CA ALA A 2 10.73 -25.89 -30.62
C ALA A 2 9.79 -24.68 -30.75
N ILE A 3 9.46 -24.05 -29.63
CA ILE A 3 8.90 -22.70 -29.67
C ILE A 3 10.02 -21.85 -30.29
N THR A 4 9.84 -21.44 -31.53
CA THR A 4 10.69 -20.43 -32.16
C THR A 4 10.65 -19.19 -31.28
N ILE A 5 11.71 -18.99 -30.50
CA ILE A 5 11.94 -17.83 -29.66
C ILE A 5 12.07 -16.64 -30.60
N ARG A 6 11.02 -15.83 -30.72
CA ARG A 6 10.99 -14.65 -31.59
C ARG A 6 11.77 -13.45 -31.02
N ASP A 7 12.51 -13.64 -29.92
CA ASP A 7 13.16 -12.56 -29.18
C ASP A 7 14.41 -13.03 -28.40
N ILE A 8 15.34 -13.67 -29.12
CA ILE A 8 16.54 -14.29 -28.53
C ILE A 8 17.38 -13.27 -27.75
N ASP A 9 17.47 -12.04 -28.27
CA ASP A 9 18.22 -10.95 -27.66
C ASP A 9 17.59 -10.50 -26.34
N GLN A 10 16.26 -10.36 -26.28
CA GLN A 10 15.57 -10.00 -25.03
C GLN A 10 15.75 -11.05 -23.95
N HIS A 11 15.62 -12.34 -24.30
CA HIS A 11 15.86 -13.41 -23.33
C HIS A 11 17.30 -13.45 -22.84
N TYR A 12 18.26 -13.12 -23.70
CA TYR A 12 19.66 -13.00 -23.30
C TYR A 12 19.85 -11.87 -22.26
N TYR A 13 19.32 -10.68 -22.53
CA TYR A 13 19.40 -9.56 -21.58
C TYR A 13 18.72 -9.87 -20.25
N MET A 14 17.52 -10.46 -20.27
CA MET A 14 16.82 -10.87 -19.05
C MET A 14 17.62 -11.88 -18.21
N ILE A 15 18.28 -12.85 -18.86
CA ILE A 15 19.09 -13.85 -18.17
C ILE A 15 20.33 -13.20 -17.55
N GLU A 16 20.99 -12.28 -18.26
CA GLU A 16 22.16 -11.56 -17.73
C GLU A 16 21.78 -10.63 -16.56
N GLU A 17 20.65 -9.93 -16.65
CA GLU A 17 20.10 -9.17 -15.52
C GLU A 17 19.80 -10.06 -14.32
N LEU A 18 19.17 -11.22 -14.55
CA LEU A 18 18.87 -12.18 -13.48
C LEU A 18 20.15 -12.73 -12.83
N LYS A 19 21.19 -13.00 -13.63
CA LYS A 19 22.51 -13.42 -13.12
C LYS A 19 23.15 -12.33 -12.26
N SER A 20 23.07 -11.08 -12.68
CA SER A 20 23.54 -9.93 -11.88
C SER A 20 22.77 -9.82 -10.56
N LEU A 21 21.43 -9.86 -10.63
CA LEU A 21 20.53 -9.75 -9.48
C LEU A 21 20.72 -10.89 -8.47
N THR A 22 21.06 -12.09 -8.96
CA THR A 22 21.24 -13.29 -8.12
C THR A 22 22.70 -13.57 -7.77
N GLU A 23 23.63 -12.71 -8.20
CA GLU A 23 25.08 -12.84 -8.02
C GLU A 23 25.60 -14.21 -8.49
N SER A 24 25.07 -14.71 -9.60
CA SER A 24 25.42 -16.04 -10.11
C SER A 24 25.74 -16.01 -11.59
N ASN A 25 26.93 -16.50 -11.94
CA ASN A 25 27.36 -16.62 -13.34
C ASN A 25 26.70 -17.80 -14.08
N VAL A 26 26.01 -18.69 -13.36
CA VAL A 26 25.39 -19.91 -13.91
C VAL A 26 23.90 -19.69 -14.09
N THR A 27 23.44 -19.76 -15.33
CA THR A 27 22.03 -19.52 -15.70
C THR A 27 21.04 -20.35 -14.87
N THR A 28 21.30 -21.65 -14.69
CA THR A 28 20.41 -22.54 -13.91
C THR A 28 20.32 -22.12 -12.44
N LYS A 29 21.45 -21.72 -11.84
CA LYS A 29 21.51 -21.29 -10.44
C LYS A 29 20.81 -19.93 -10.27
N ALA A 30 20.98 -19.02 -11.23
CA ALA A 30 20.28 -17.75 -11.28
C ALA A 30 18.76 -17.94 -11.40
N LEU A 31 18.30 -18.85 -12.26
CA LEU A 31 16.87 -19.16 -12.43
C LEU A 31 16.24 -19.74 -11.15
N ILE A 32 16.93 -20.69 -10.50
CA ILE A 32 16.44 -21.28 -9.25
C ILE A 32 16.36 -20.22 -8.15
N LYS A 33 17.42 -19.44 -7.95
CA LYS A 33 17.46 -18.37 -6.94
C LYS A 33 16.42 -17.29 -7.25
N GLY A 34 16.29 -16.90 -8.51
CA GLY A 34 15.26 -15.97 -8.98
C GLY A 34 13.84 -16.48 -8.72
N GLY A 35 13.59 -17.78 -8.91
CA GLY A 35 12.31 -18.41 -8.57
C GLY A 35 11.97 -18.31 -7.09
N TYR A 36 12.92 -18.60 -6.20
CA TYR A 36 12.72 -18.43 -4.76
C TYR A 36 12.50 -16.96 -4.37
N MET A 37 13.28 -16.04 -4.93
CA MET A 37 13.11 -14.60 -4.69
C MET A 37 11.73 -14.11 -5.14
N ALA A 38 11.23 -14.57 -6.29
CA ALA A 38 9.90 -14.19 -6.77
C ALA A 38 8.78 -14.64 -5.82
N VAL A 39 8.89 -15.85 -5.26
CA VAL A 39 7.93 -16.37 -4.27
C VAL A 39 7.99 -15.55 -2.98
N GLU A 40 9.18 -15.21 -2.51
CA GLU A 40 9.34 -14.42 -1.29
C GLU A 40 8.81 -12.99 -1.45
N LEU A 41 9.15 -12.33 -2.56
CA LEU A 41 8.64 -11.00 -2.89
C LEU A 41 7.13 -11.00 -3.05
N GLY A 42 6.55 -12.06 -3.63
CA GLY A 42 5.09 -12.22 -3.71
C GLY A 42 4.43 -12.22 -2.33
N LYS A 43 4.99 -12.99 -1.38
CA LYS A 43 4.48 -13.03 0.01
C LYS A 43 4.63 -11.68 0.73
N GLN A 44 5.78 -11.02 0.57
CA GLN A 44 6.01 -9.70 1.16
C GLN A 44 5.02 -8.67 0.61
N LEU A 45 4.75 -8.72 -0.71
CA LEU A 45 3.79 -7.83 -1.35
C LEU A 45 2.36 -8.06 -0.86
N GLU A 46 1.94 -9.32 -0.69
CA GLU A 46 0.62 -9.63 -0.11
C GLU A 46 0.50 -9.10 1.32
N GLN A 47 1.52 -9.34 2.15
CA GLN A 47 1.55 -8.83 3.52
C GLN A 47 1.49 -7.29 3.57
N GLU A 48 2.22 -6.61 2.68
CA GLU A 48 2.23 -5.15 2.62
C GLU A 48 0.89 -4.58 2.14
N LYS A 49 0.21 -5.25 1.21
CA LYS A 49 -1.16 -4.89 0.81
C LYS A 49 -2.12 -4.99 1.99
N ASP A 50 -2.04 -6.06 2.77
CA ASP A 50 -2.90 -6.23 3.96
C ASP A 50 -2.62 -5.15 5.01
N ASN A 51 -1.34 -4.83 5.23
CA ASN A 51 -0.93 -3.75 6.13
C ASN A 51 -1.47 -2.39 5.66
N ARG A 52 -1.37 -2.11 4.34
CA ARG A 52 -1.89 -0.89 3.74
C ARG A 52 -3.39 -0.77 3.93
N ILE A 53 -4.16 -1.83 3.65
CA ILE A 53 -5.62 -1.84 3.82
C ILE A 53 -5.99 -1.54 5.27
N LYS A 54 -5.31 -2.17 6.24
CA LYS A 54 -5.55 -1.91 7.68
C LYS A 54 -5.22 -0.48 8.07
N ALA A 55 -4.13 0.08 7.55
CA ALA A 55 -3.73 1.46 7.81
C ALA A 55 -4.74 2.46 7.21
N GLU A 56 -5.18 2.22 5.97
CA GLU A 56 -6.21 3.04 5.30
C GLU A 56 -7.54 3.02 6.08
N GLN A 57 -7.97 1.85 6.55
CA GLN A 57 -9.17 1.71 7.38
C GLN A 57 -9.02 2.47 8.71
N ALA A 58 -7.90 2.29 9.42
CA ALA A 58 -7.66 2.99 10.68
C ALA A 58 -7.62 4.52 10.51
N LEU A 59 -7.06 5.00 9.39
CA LEU A 59 -7.02 6.42 9.06
C LEU A 59 -8.43 6.96 8.78
N SER A 60 -9.24 6.23 8.00
CA SER A 60 -10.65 6.57 7.74
C SER A 60 -11.46 6.65 9.03
N ASP A 61 -11.31 5.67 9.92
CA ASP A 61 -12.00 5.65 11.22
C ASP A 61 -11.60 6.84 12.10
N LEU A 62 -10.31 7.20 12.10
CA LEU A 62 -9.81 8.34 12.86
C LEU A 62 -10.37 9.66 12.31
N GLN A 63 -10.40 9.81 10.98
CA GLN A 63 -10.99 10.99 10.33
C GLN A 63 -12.48 11.13 10.68
N HIS A 64 -13.24 10.03 10.64
CA HIS A 64 -14.64 10.03 11.06
C HIS A 64 -14.82 10.45 12.52
N LYS A 65 -13.99 9.93 13.43
CA LYS A 65 -14.04 10.31 14.86
C LYS A 65 -13.74 11.79 15.07
N ILE A 66 -12.74 12.33 14.36
CA ILE A 66 -12.38 13.75 14.44
C ILE A 66 -13.52 14.62 13.90
N GLN A 67 -14.08 14.29 12.74
CA GLN A 67 -15.22 15.03 12.18
C GLN A 67 -16.42 15.03 13.13
N HIS A 68 -16.74 13.88 13.71
CA HIS A 68 -17.82 13.78 14.69
C HIS A 68 -17.55 14.64 15.93
N TYR A 69 -16.32 14.62 16.44
CA TYR A 69 -15.92 15.46 17.58
C TYR A 69 -16.07 16.95 17.26
N LEU A 70 -15.55 17.40 16.11
CA LEU A 70 -15.64 18.80 15.68
C LEU A 70 -17.10 19.24 15.50
N ALA A 71 -17.93 18.41 14.87
CA ALA A 71 -19.36 18.68 14.70
C ALA A 71 -20.08 18.79 16.05
N SER A 72 -19.79 17.87 16.98
CA SER A 72 -20.37 17.89 18.33
C SER A 72 -19.93 19.13 19.11
N HIS A 73 -18.66 19.52 18.98
CA HIS A 73 -18.13 20.71 19.62
C HIS A 73 -18.78 21.99 19.07
N GLN A 74 -18.90 22.10 17.73
CA GLN A 74 -19.55 23.23 17.09
C GLN A 74 -21.01 23.36 17.55
N ALA A 75 -21.76 22.25 17.60
CA ALA A 75 -23.14 22.26 18.07
C ALA A 75 -23.26 22.77 19.51
N LEU A 76 -22.33 22.40 20.40
CA LEU A 76 -22.30 22.90 21.77
C LEU A 76 -22.02 24.41 21.84
N VAL A 77 -21.08 24.90 21.04
CA VAL A 77 -20.78 26.34 20.94
C VAL A 77 -22.00 27.11 20.44
N ASP A 78 -22.65 26.63 19.37
CA ASP A 78 -23.84 27.26 18.80
C ASP A 78 -25.00 27.31 19.80
N ILE A 79 -25.20 26.24 20.60
CA ILE A 79 -26.20 26.22 21.67
C ILE A 79 -25.86 27.24 22.76
N ALA A 80 -24.60 27.30 23.21
CA ALA A 80 -24.16 28.26 24.23
C ALA A 80 -24.37 29.72 23.77
N ASP A 81 -24.03 30.03 22.52
CA ASP A 81 -24.21 31.35 21.92
C ASP A 81 -25.70 31.72 21.76
N SER A 82 -26.56 30.74 21.43
CA SER A 82 -28.00 30.95 21.34
C SER A 82 -28.64 31.24 22.72
N HIS A 83 -28.14 30.59 23.78
CA HIS A 83 -28.55 30.85 25.15
C HIS A 83 -28.14 32.24 25.64
N ALA A 84 -26.93 32.70 25.30
CA ALA A 84 -26.44 34.04 25.65
C ALA A 84 -27.26 35.17 24.97
N LYS A 85 -27.71 34.97 23.73
CA LYS A 85 -28.56 35.94 23.02
C LYS A 85 -30.01 35.99 23.55
N SER A 86 -30.49 34.90 24.14
CA SER A 86 -31.83 34.81 24.75
C SER A 86 -31.92 35.60 26.06
N THR A 87 -30.88 35.59 26.88
CA THR A 87 -30.81 36.33 28.16
C THR A 87 -30.65 37.84 28.00
N LEU A 88 -30.12 38.33 26.88
CA LEU A 88 -29.96 39.77 26.58
C LEU A 88 -31.23 40.44 26.01
N LYS A 89 -32.28 39.68 25.68
CA LYS A 89 -33.56 40.18 25.14
C LYS A 89 -34.70 40.29 26.17
N LYS A 90 -34.42 40.06 27.45
CA LYS A 90 -35.34 40.34 28.57
C LYS A 90 -34.82 41.53 29.36
#